data_AF-A0A4U1M8B1-F1
#
_entry.id   AF-A0A4U1M8B1-F1
#
_cell.length_a   1.000
_cell.length_b   1.000
_cell.length_c   1.000
_cell.angle_alpha   90.00
_cell.angle_beta   90.00
_cell.angle_gamma   90.00
#
_symmetry.space_group_name_H-M   'P 1'
#
loop_
_entity.id
_entity.type
_entity.pdbx_description
1 polymer ?
#
loop_
_entity_poly.entity_id
_entity_poly.type
_entity_poly.pdbx_seq_one_letter_code
_entity_poly.pdbx_strand_id
1 'polypeptide(L)'
;MKKLLVSIAVATPILLSSCKVDQKKEAELPEVDVDIETAAGQLPSYDVDWADVNVGTTTKMVEIPKVVVVMEEEEVEVPYIDVDMPEDFGDKKERTVRVEAEIDGVEHELDIDKIYASDNNLIVVSTLEKGEQNLGDKKMRISDQVTLNAPDLNVKHYIVGEKPERVFNTEYTYVENMSELEEKLDGYKEIYKS
;
A
#
# COMPACT_ATOMS: atom_id res chain seq x y z
N MET A 1 -11.89 -7.96 -83.03
CA MET A 1 -11.03 -8.96 -82.36
C MET A 1 -10.20 -8.26 -81.29
N LYS A 2 -10.28 -8.79 -80.07
CA LYS A 2 -9.31 -8.74 -78.95
C LYS A 2 -8.70 -7.38 -78.51
N LYS A 3 -9.28 -6.89 -77.40
CA LYS A 3 -8.67 -6.37 -76.15
C LYS A 3 -7.46 -5.42 -76.26
N LEU A 4 -7.55 -4.24 -75.65
CA LEU A 4 -7.01 -3.92 -74.31
C LEU A 4 -7.32 -2.45 -73.93
N LEU A 5 -7.21 -2.14 -72.63
CA LEU A 5 -7.19 -0.82 -71.95
C LEU A 5 -8.58 -0.20 -71.66
N VAL A 6 -8.87 0.53 -70.57
CA VAL A 6 -8.29 0.90 -69.26
C VAL A 6 -9.43 1.70 -68.58
N SER A 7 -9.75 1.51 -67.29
CA SER A 7 -10.42 2.50 -66.39
C SER A 7 -10.51 1.93 -64.96
N ILE A 8 -9.84 2.49 -63.94
CA ILE A 8 -10.22 3.61 -63.03
C ILE A 8 -11.36 3.29 -62.04
N ALA A 9 -11.02 3.24 -60.74
CA ALA A 9 -11.63 3.96 -59.58
C ALA A 9 -11.52 3.16 -58.25
N VAL A 10 -10.72 3.59 -57.24
CA VAL A 10 -11.13 4.33 -55.99
C VAL A 10 -11.79 3.40 -54.93
N ALA A 11 -11.52 3.32 -53.61
CA ALA A 11 -10.65 3.93 -52.57
C ALA A 11 -10.81 3.07 -51.27
N THR A 12 -9.75 2.57 -50.61
CA THR A 12 -9.17 2.98 -49.27
C THR A 12 -9.91 2.46 -47.99
N PRO A 13 -9.32 2.38 -46.75
CA PRO A 13 -8.14 1.66 -46.16
C PRO A 13 -8.46 0.74 -44.92
N ILE A 14 -7.44 0.31 -44.15
CA ILE A 14 -7.20 0.35 -42.66
C ILE A 14 -6.62 -0.98 -42.02
N LEU A 15 -5.58 -0.83 -41.17
CA LEU A 15 -5.01 -1.67 -40.05
C LEU A 15 -4.11 -2.89 -40.40
N LEU A 16 -2.78 -2.86 -40.17
CA LEU A 16 -1.98 -2.97 -38.92
C LEU A 16 -1.96 -4.37 -38.26
N SER A 17 -0.72 -4.80 -37.90
CA SER A 17 -0.31 -5.95 -37.07
C SER A 17 0.06 -7.21 -37.87
N SER A 18 1.17 -7.92 -37.67
CA SER A 18 1.97 -8.08 -36.45
C SER A 18 3.35 -8.65 -36.80
N CYS A 19 4.44 -7.95 -36.45
CA CYS A 19 5.80 -8.50 -36.43
C CYS A 19 5.91 -9.51 -35.29
N LYS A 20 6.28 -10.74 -35.60
CA LYS A 20 6.54 -11.79 -34.62
C LYS A 20 7.96 -11.60 -34.07
N VAL A 21 8.08 -11.31 -32.77
CA VAL A 21 9.37 -11.14 -32.06
C VAL A 21 9.56 -12.34 -31.14
N ASP A 22 10.52 -13.21 -31.47
CA ASP A 22 10.96 -14.29 -30.60
C ASP A 22 12.13 -13.80 -29.73
N GLN A 23 11.85 -13.52 -28.46
CA GLN A 23 12.79 -13.05 -27.45
C GLN A 23 13.54 -14.25 -26.85
N LYS A 24 14.83 -14.37 -27.16
CA LYS A 24 15.76 -15.29 -26.47
C LYS A 24 16.95 -14.48 -25.96
N LYS A 25 16.84 -13.97 -24.73
CA LYS A 25 17.94 -13.73 -23.76
C LYS A 25 17.38 -13.06 -22.51
N GLU A 26 17.72 -13.63 -21.35
CA GLU A 26 17.56 -13.01 -20.05
C GLU A 26 18.50 -11.80 -19.95
N ALA A 27 17.96 -10.72 -19.41
CA ALA A 27 18.66 -9.46 -19.20
C ALA A 27 19.47 -9.54 -17.91
N GLU A 28 20.79 -9.40 -18.04
CA GLU A 28 21.63 -8.86 -16.97
C GLU A 28 21.87 -7.39 -17.30
N LEU A 29 21.38 -6.50 -16.45
CA LEU A 29 21.64 -5.07 -16.54
C LEU A 29 23.11 -4.84 -16.15
N PRO A 30 24.00 -4.38 -17.05
CA PRO A 30 25.31 -3.92 -16.62
C PRO A 30 25.13 -2.61 -15.84
N GLU A 31 25.69 -2.57 -14.63
CA GLU A 31 25.87 -1.35 -13.84
C GLU A 31 26.73 -0.37 -14.65
N VAL A 32 26.16 0.78 -14.98
CA VAL A 32 26.89 1.85 -15.65
C VAL A 32 27.23 2.91 -14.60
N ASP A 33 28.37 2.72 -13.93
CA ASP A 33 29.10 3.80 -13.28
C ASP A 33 29.73 4.66 -14.38
N VAL A 34 29.17 5.84 -14.61
CA VAL A 34 29.76 6.81 -15.54
C VAL A 34 30.71 7.71 -14.75
N ASP A 35 31.92 7.23 -14.50
CA ASP A 35 33.05 8.10 -14.17
C ASP A 35 33.50 8.82 -15.44
N ILE A 36 32.98 10.03 -15.67
CA ILE A 36 33.38 10.88 -16.79
C ILE A 36 34.70 11.57 -16.43
N GLU A 37 35.81 10.86 -16.59
CA GLU A 37 37.11 11.47 -16.87
C GLU A 37 37.43 11.30 -18.36
N THR A 38 36.59 11.88 -19.22
CA THR A 38 36.81 11.80 -20.67
C THR A 38 37.89 12.79 -21.09
N ALA A 39 39.09 12.27 -21.35
CA ALA A 39 40.03 12.90 -22.28
C ALA A 39 39.30 13.12 -23.62
N ALA A 40 39.19 14.37 -24.05
CA ALA A 40 38.43 14.76 -25.24
C ALA A 40 38.95 14.02 -26.49
N GLY A 41 38.16 13.08 -27.01
CA GLY A 41 38.43 12.41 -28.27
C GLY A 41 38.42 13.40 -29.43
N GLN A 42 39.42 13.35 -30.30
CA GLN A 42 39.49 14.21 -31.48
C GLN A 42 38.38 13.83 -32.49
N LEU A 43 37.51 14.79 -32.80
CA LEU A 43 36.43 14.62 -33.76
C LEU A 43 36.93 14.80 -35.21
N PRO A 44 36.41 14.04 -36.19
CA PRO A 44 36.77 14.19 -37.60
C PRO A 44 36.28 15.51 -38.18
N SER A 45 37.10 16.18 -39.01
CA SER A 45 36.73 17.41 -39.71
C SER A 45 36.03 17.12 -41.04
N TYR A 46 34.79 17.55 -41.18
CA TYR A 46 34.12 17.71 -42.47
C TYR A 46 33.95 19.20 -42.74
N ASP A 47 34.48 19.66 -43.87
CA ASP A 47 34.34 21.04 -44.31
C ASP A 47 33.11 21.13 -45.22
N VAL A 48 32.05 21.77 -44.71
CA VAL A 48 30.80 21.92 -45.44
C VAL A 48 30.40 23.38 -45.33
N ASP A 49 30.28 24.08 -46.45
CA ASP A 49 29.86 25.48 -46.51
C ASP A 49 28.36 25.60 -46.16
N TRP A 50 28.06 25.75 -44.88
CA TRP A 50 26.72 26.12 -44.38
C TRP A 50 26.69 27.60 -43.99
N ALA A 51 25.49 28.15 -43.81
CA ALA A 51 25.34 29.51 -43.27
C ALA A 51 26.05 29.66 -41.92
N ASP A 52 26.61 30.84 -41.65
CA ASP A 52 27.33 31.13 -40.41
C ASP A 52 26.37 31.08 -39.21
N VAL A 53 26.41 29.99 -38.43
CA VAL A 53 25.55 29.77 -37.26
C VAL A 53 26.30 30.18 -36.00
N ASN A 54 25.89 31.30 -35.40
CA ASN A 54 26.38 31.71 -34.09
C ASN A 54 25.73 30.86 -33.00
N VAL A 55 26.47 29.88 -32.47
CA VAL A 55 26.05 29.05 -31.34
C VAL A 55 26.51 29.73 -30.05
N GLY A 56 25.57 30.10 -29.19
CA GLY A 56 25.86 30.71 -27.89
C GLY A 56 24.80 30.35 -26.86
N THR A 57 25.17 30.36 -25.58
CA THR A 57 24.23 30.19 -24.47
C THR A 57 23.58 31.53 -24.13
N THR A 58 22.26 31.56 -24.04
CA THR A 58 21.51 32.74 -23.56
C THR A 58 20.89 32.45 -22.21
N THR A 59 21.07 33.34 -21.24
CA THR A 59 20.39 33.26 -19.94
C THR A 59 18.97 33.75 -20.12
N LYS A 60 17.99 32.86 -19.94
CA LYS A 60 16.56 33.21 -19.91
C LYS A 60 16.00 32.94 -18.52
N MET A 61 15.26 33.90 -17.99
CA MET A 61 14.38 33.67 -16.85
C MET A 61 13.21 32.83 -17.33
N VAL A 62 13.09 31.60 -16.83
CA VAL A 62 11.97 30.71 -17.11
C VAL A 62 11.20 30.53 -15.81
N GLU A 63 9.90 30.76 -15.84
CA GLU A 63 9.03 30.45 -14.71
C GLU A 63 8.87 28.94 -14.61
N ILE A 64 9.47 28.35 -13.58
CA ILE A 64 9.33 26.92 -13.28
C ILE A 64 8.32 26.82 -12.14
N PRO A 65 7.17 26.14 -12.35
CA PRO A 65 6.22 25.95 -11.27
C PRO A 65 6.86 25.11 -10.16
N LYS A 66 6.98 25.69 -8.97
CA LYS A 66 7.38 24.97 -7.76
C LYS A 66 6.12 24.40 -7.11
N VAL A 67 6.01 23.08 -7.11
CA VAL A 67 4.98 22.39 -6.32
C VAL A 67 5.43 22.40 -4.86
N VAL A 68 4.69 23.09 -3.99
CA VAL A 68 4.88 23.05 -2.55
C VAL A 68 3.91 22.00 -2.01
N VAL A 69 4.43 20.88 -1.54
CA VAL A 69 3.63 19.90 -0.80
C VAL A 69 3.59 20.37 0.65
N VAL A 70 2.41 20.79 1.11
CA VAL A 70 2.19 21.13 2.52
C VAL A 70 1.72 19.86 3.21
N MET A 71 2.52 19.38 4.17
CA MET A 71 2.10 18.33 5.09
C MET A 71 1.46 19.03 6.29
N GLU A 72 0.19 18.73 6.58
CA GLU A 72 -0.49 19.19 7.79
C GLU A 72 -0.37 18.09 8.84
N GLU A 73 0.17 18.42 10.02
CA GLU A 73 0.16 17.55 11.19
C GLU A 73 -1.14 17.81 11.95
N GLU A 74 -2.02 16.82 12.02
CA GLU A 74 -3.26 16.87 12.81
C GLU A 74 -3.05 16.06 14.09
N GLU A 75 -3.36 16.66 15.24
CA GLU A 75 -3.36 15.96 16.53
C GLU A 75 -4.59 15.07 16.60
N VAL A 76 -4.39 13.76 16.46
CA VAL A 76 -5.42 12.73 16.63
C VAL A 76 -5.23 12.04 17.97
N GLU A 77 -6.31 11.97 18.76
CA GLU A 77 -6.31 11.25 20.03
C GLU A 77 -6.33 9.74 19.76
N VAL A 78 -5.30 9.03 20.22
CA VAL A 78 -5.22 7.56 20.15
C VAL A 78 -5.25 7.02 21.58
N PRO A 79 -6.10 6.01 21.89
CA PRO A 79 -6.11 5.40 23.20
C PRO A 79 -4.72 4.89 23.60
N TYR A 80 -4.28 5.25 24.81
CA TYR A 80 -2.99 4.87 25.36
C TYR A 80 -3.16 4.05 26.65
N ILE A 81 -2.50 2.90 26.71
CA ILE A 81 -2.49 1.99 27.86
C ILE A 81 -1.06 1.82 28.35
N ASP A 82 -0.82 2.11 29.64
CA ASP A 82 0.46 1.81 30.30
C ASP A 82 0.30 0.58 31.21
N VAL A 83 1.10 -0.46 30.99
CA VAL A 83 1.03 -1.70 31.77
C VAL A 83 2.27 -1.86 32.62
N ASP A 84 2.10 -1.78 33.93
CA ASP A 84 3.13 -2.07 34.93
C ASP A 84 3.23 -3.58 35.18
N MET A 85 4.21 -4.22 34.53
CA MET A 85 4.60 -5.61 34.78
C MET A 85 5.90 -5.71 35.59
N PRO A 86 6.16 -6.82 36.30
CA PRO A 86 7.43 -7.04 37.00
C PRO A 86 8.65 -6.93 36.07
N GLU A 87 9.80 -6.51 36.61
CA GLU A 87 11.03 -6.27 35.82
C GLU A 87 11.55 -7.52 35.08
N ASP A 88 11.19 -8.72 35.55
CA ASP A 88 11.57 -9.99 34.94
C ASP A 88 11.01 -10.19 33.52
N PHE A 89 10.00 -9.41 33.11
CA PHE A 89 9.37 -9.46 31.78
C PHE A 89 10.07 -8.58 30.73
N GLY A 90 11.09 -7.82 31.12
CA GLY A 90 11.90 -6.98 30.23
C GLY A 90 11.42 -5.53 30.11
N ASP A 91 12.09 -4.77 29.24
CA ASP A 91 11.87 -3.33 29.11
C ASP A 91 10.54 -3.00 28.44
N LYS A 92 9.82 -2.01 29.00
CA LYS A 92 8.64 -1.44 28.36
C LYS A 92 9.00 -0.73 27.07
N LYS A 93 8.20 -0.97 26.03
CA LYS A 93 8.29 -0.25 24.76
C LYS A 93 6.90 0.10 24.31
N GLU A 94 6.75 1.31 23.79
CA GLU A 94 5.52 1.72 23.14
C GLU A 94 5.31 0.92 21.85
N ARG A 95 4.11 0.36 21.69
CA ARG A 95 3.72 -0.48 20.57
C ARG A 95 2.25 -0.25 20.24
N THR A 96 1.93 -0.27 18.96
CA THR A 96 0.54 -0.17 18.52
C THR A 96 -0.01 -1.57 18.28
N VAL A 97 -1.10 -1.90 18.97
CA VAL A 97 -1.91 -3.08 18.71
C VAL A 97 -2.98 -2.68 17.71
N ARG A 98 -2.96 -3.30 16.53
CA ARG A 98 -3.90 -3.01 15.44
C ARG A 98 -4.71 -4.25 15.09
N VAL A 99 -5.99 -4.05 14.80
CA VAL A 99 -6.88 -5.04 14.19
C VAL A 99 -7.41 -4.49 12.88
N GLU A 100 -7.51 -5.33 11.84
CA GLU A 100 -8.02 -4.93 10.51
C GLU A 100 -8.98 -5.97 9.93
N ALA A 101 -10.04 -5.54 9.25
CA ALA A 101 -10.92 -6.43 8.51
C ALA A 101 -11.18 -5.88 7.10
N GLU A 102 -11.24 -6.77 6.11
CA GLU A 102 -11.75 -6.45 4.78
C GLU A 102 -13.19 -6.93 4.69
N ILE A 103 -14.10 -6.00 4.40
CA ILE A 103 -15.54 -6.25 4.31
C ILE A 103 -16.03 -5.98 2.89
N ASP A 104 -17.06 -6.72 2.49
CA ASP A 104 -17.78 -6.55 1.23
C ASP A 104 -19.29 -6.57 1.47
N GLY A 105 -20.05 -6.06 0.49
CA GLY A 105 -21.51 -6.05 0.51
C GLY A 105 -22.15 -4.99 1.40
N VAL A 106 -21.85 -4.97 2.69
CA VAL A 106 -22.42 -4.02 3.66
C VAL A 106 -21.31 -3.43 4.52
N GLU A 107 -21.45 -2.15 4.88
CA GLU A 107 -20.58 -1.47 5.82
C GLU A 107 -20.58 -2.17 7.17
N HIS A 108 -19.43 -2.20 7.82
CA HIS A 108 -19.28 -2.67 9.18
C HIS A 108 -18.34 -1.71 9.91
N GLU A 109 -18.50 -1.64 11.21
CA GLU A 109 -17.65 -0.92 12.14
C GLU A 109 -16.85 -1.96 12.94
N LEU A 110 -15.55 -1.71 13.11
CA LEU A 110 -14.63 -2.60 13.80
C LEU A 110 -13.95 -1.80 14.89
N ASP A 111 -14.21 -2.16 16.14
CA ASP A 111 -13.69 -1.44 17.31
C ASP A 111 -13.04 -2.42 18.28
N ILE A 112 -11.92 -2.03 18.86
CA ILE A 112 -11.33 -2.73 20.00
C ILE A 112 -12.15 -2.38 21.24
N ASP A 113 -13.11 -3.25 21.59
CA ASP A 113 -13.97 -3.07 22.75
C ASP A 113 -13.18 -3.28 24.05
N LYS A 114 -12.38 -4.36 24.15
CA LYS A 114 -11.70 -4.73 25.41
C LYS A 114 -10.32 -5.34 25.21
N ILE A 115 -9.45 -5.12 26.20
CA ILE A 115 -8.16 -5.80 26.28
C ILE A 115 -7.99 -6.43 27.65
N TYR A 116 -7.56 -7.68 27.63
CA TYR A 116 -7.32 -8.52 28.78
C TYR A 116 -5.85 -8.93 28.84
N ALA A 117 -5.23 -8.88 30.02
CA ALA A 117 -3.84 -9.27 30.22
C ALA A 117 -3.71 -10.34 31.31
N SER A 118 -2.83 -11.31 31.07
CA SER A 118 -2.44 -12.33 32.05
C SER A 118 -1.02 -12.80 31.76
N ASP A 119 -0.13 -12.68 32.75
CA ASP A 119 1.30 -12.94 32.61
C ASP A 119 1.88 -12.26 31.35
N ASN A 120 2.41 -13.06 30.40
CA ASN A 120 2.97 -12.58 29.14
C ASN A 120 1.97 -12.62 27.97
N ASN A 121 0.66 -12.72 28.22
CA ASN A 121 -0.36 -12.85 27.19
C ASN A 121 -1.32 -11.67 27.23
N LEU A 122 -1.66 -11.18 26.05
CA LEU A 122 -2.65 -10.14 25.82
C LEU A 122 -3.75 -10.72 24.93
N ILE A 123 -5.00 -10.58 25.36
CA ILE A 123 -6.17 -10.91 24.56
C ILE A 123 -6.85 -9.60 24.19
N VAL A 124 -6.94 -9.34 22.89
CA VAL A 124 -7.63 -8.19 22.30
C VAL A 124 -8.97 -8.69 21.80
N VAL A 125 -10.05 -8.12 22.32
CA VAL A 125 -11.41 -8.42 21.90
C VAL A 125 -11.94 -7.21 21.16
N SER A 126 -12.25 -7.41 19.89
CA SER A 126 -12.84 -6.41 19.03
C SER A 126 -14.27 -6.80 18.65
N THR A 127 -15.14 -5.83 18.46
CA THR A 127 -16.51 -6.03 17.98
C THR A 127 -16.58 -5.67 16.51
N LEU A 128 -17.24 -6.50 15.72
CA LEU A 128 -17.54 -6.22 14.32
C LEU A 128 -19.05 -6.05 14.17
N GLU A 129 -19.49 -4.81 14.06
CA GLU A 129 -20.91 -4.46 13.98
C GLU A 129 -21.31 -4.14 12.53
N LYS A 130 -22.47 -4.63 12.11
CA LYS A 130 -22.96 -4.40 10.74
C LYS A 130 -23.73 -3.09 10.67
N GLY A 131 -23.30 -2.20 9.78
CA GLY A 131 -23.97 -0.95 9.49
C GLY A 131 -25.15 -1.09 8.52
N GLU A 132 -25.70 0.05 8.13
CA GLU A 132 -26.87 0.12 7.24
C GLU A 132 -26.49 0.35 5.77
N GLN A 133 -25.28 0.87 5.49
CA GLN A 133 -24.87 1.26 4.15
C GLN A 133 -24.49 0.04 3.30
N ASN A 134 -25.12 -0.09 2.13
CA ASN A 134 -24.77 -1.11 1.16
C ASN A 134 -23.55 -0.64 0.34
N LEU A 135 -22.52 -1.49 0.27
CA LEU A 135 -21.27 -1.24 -0.47
C LEU A 135 -21.34 -1.75 -1.92
N GLY A 136 -22.35 -2.55 -2.27
CA GLY A 136 -22.45 -3.22 -3.57
C GLY A 136 -21.24 -4.12 -3.80
N ASP A 137 -20.58 -3.96 -4.96
CA ASP A 137 -19.34 -4.68 -5.30
C ASP A 137 -18.07 -4.04 -4.70
N LYS A 138 -18.21 -2.93 -3.95
CA LYS A 138 -17.07 -2.26 -3.34
C LYS A 138 -16.62 -3.00 -2.10
N LYS A 139 -15.32 -2.91 -1.86
CA LYS A 139 -14.66 -3.42 -0.67
C LYS A 139 -14.20 -2.27 0.19
N MET A 140 -14.26 -2.46 1.50
CA MET A 140 -13.75 -1.52 2.47
C MET A 140 -12.81 -2.26 3.41
N ARG A 141 -11.67 -1.63 3.73
CA ARG A 141 -10.80 -2.07 4.80
C ARG A 141 -11.05 -1.16 5.98
N ILE A 142 -11.46 -1.75 7.09
CA ILE A 142 -11.69 -1.08 8.37
C ILE A 142 -10.62 -1.56 9.35
N SER A 143 -10.23 -0.69 10.27
CA SER A 143 -9.17 -0.98 11.23
C SER A 143 -9.33 -0.13 12.47
N ASP A 144 -8.96 -0.70 13.60
CA ASP A 144 -8.83 0.04 14.85
C ASP A 144 -7.47 -0.24 15.50
N GLN A 145 -7.00 0.69 16.31
CA GLN A 145 -5.69 0.66 16.92
C GLN A 145 -5.68 1.24 18.34
N VAL A 146 -4.93 0.57 19.22
CA VAL A 146 -4.66 1.02 20.58
C VAL A 146 -3.17 1.01 20.83
N THR A 147 -2.64 2.07 21.41
CA THR A 147 -1.22 2.16 21.77
C THR A 147 -1.01 1.62 23.18
N LEU A 148 -0.03 0.73 23.32
CA LEU A 148 0.32 0.03 24.54
C LEU A 148 1.79 0.27 24.88
N ASN A 149 2.07 0.74 26.07
CA ASN A 149 3.41 0.76 26.65
C ASN A 149 3.57 -0.44 27.58
N ALA A 150 4.17 -1.52 27.06
CA ALA A 150 4.37 -2.77 27.79
C ALA A 150 5.63 -3.51 27.30
N PRO A 151 6.11 -4.53 28.04
CA PRO A 151 7.11 -5.46 27.55
C PRO A 151 6.62 -6.29 26.34
N ASP A 152 7.41 -7.27 25.91
CA ASP A 152 7.05 -8.12 24.77
C ASP A 152 5.98 -9.16 25.12
N LEU A 153 4.73 -8.92 24.71
CA LEU A 153 3.58 -9.76 25.02
C LEU A 153 3.13 -10.62 23.84
N ASN A 154 2.63 -11.81 24.14
CA ASN A 154 1.96 -12.69 23.19
C ASN A 154 0.52 -12.21 22.96
N VAL A 155 0.27 -11.55 21.82
CA VAL A 155 -1.05 -10.99 21.49
C VAL A 155 -1.91 -12.01 20.75
N LYS A 156 -3.16 -12.20 21.20
CA LYS A 156 -4.21 -12.95 20.51
C LYS A 156 -5.40 -12.05 20.25
N HIS A 157 -5.88 -12.06 19.01
CA HIS A 157 -7.02 -11.25 18.59
C HIS A 157 -8.27 -12.11 18.42
N TYR A 158 -9.36 -11.67 19.04
CA TYR A 158 -10.69 -12.20 18.82
C TYR A 158 -11.60 -11.09 18.30
N ILE A 159 -12.35 -11.38 17.25
CA ILE A 159 -13.36 -10.50 16.70
C ILE A 159 -14.72 -11.13 16.98
N VAL A 160 -15.56 -10.44 17.74
CA VAL A 160 -16.93 -10.84 18.05
C VAL A 160 -17.84 -10.28 16.96
N GLY A 161 -18.44 -11.17 16.17
CA GLY A 161 -19.31 -10.80 15.06
C GLY A 161 -19.29 -11.82 13.93
N GLU A 162 -20.18 -11.63 12.96
CA GLU A 162 -20.26 -12.51 11.79
C GLU A 162 -19.00 -12.36 10.93
N LYS A 163 -18.29 -13.47 10.71
CA LYS A 163 -17.10 -13.48 9.87
C LYS A 163 -17.47 -13.13 8.42
N PRO A 164 -16.82 -12.13 7.79
CA PRO A 164 -17.04 -11.83 6.38
C PRO A 164 -16.70 -13.02 5.46
N GLU A 165 -17.38 -13.18 4.33
CA GLU A 165 -17.19 -14.35 3.45
C GLU A 165 -15.76 -14.44 2.88
N ARG A 166 -15.07 -13.30 2.72
CA ARG A 166 -13.75 -13.20 2.10
C ARG A 166 -12.72 -12.53 3.00
N VAL A 167 -12.37 -13.19 4.11
CA VAL A 167 -11.28 -12.74 4.98
C VAL A 167 -9.93 -13.18 4.42
N PHE A 168 -9.09 -12.22 4.03
CA PHE A 168 -7.69 -12.48 3.65
C PHE A 168 -6.79 -12.64 4.87
N ASN A 169 -7.17 -12.03 5.99
CA ASN A 169 -6.42 -12.10 7.23
C ASN A 169 -6.83 -13.31 8.07
N THR A 170 -5.98 -14.34 8.08
CA THR A 170 -6.22 -15.58 8.86
C THR A 170 -5.68 -15.50 10.29
N GLU A 171 -5.08 -14.38 10.68
CA GLU A 171 -4.46 -14.22 12.00
C GLU A 171 -5.48 -13.94 13.12
N TYR A 172 -6.70 -13.51 12.76
CA TYR A 172 -7.77 -13.19 13.71
C TYR A 172 -8.79 -14.31 13.84
N THR A 173 -9.19 -14.58 15.09
CA THR A 173 -10.23 -15.58 15.40
C THR A 173 -11.59 -14.90 15.51
N TYR A 174 -12.57 -15.37 14.75
CA TYR A 174 -13.94 -14.86 14.83
C TYR A 174 -14.77 -15.75 15.77
N VAL A 175 -15.59 -15.13 16.61
CA VAL A 175 -16.56 -15.79 17.49
C VAL A 175 -17.91 -15.12 17.34
N GLU A 176 -19.01 -15.86 17.52
CA GLU A 176 -20.35 -15.29 17.33
C GLU A 176 -20.72 -14.35 18.47
N ASN A 177 -20.25 -14.65 19.68
CA ASN A 177 -20.60 -13.90 20.88
C ASN A 177 -19.50 -13.97 21.95
N MET A 178 -19.56 -13.01 22.89
CA MET A 178 -18.58 -12.88 23.99
C MET A 178 -18.54 -14.11 24.91
N SER A 179 -19.66 -14.85 25.03
CA SER A 179 -19.74 -16.03 25.91
C SER A 179 -18.78 -17.15 25.49
N GLU A 180 -18.44 -17.26 24.19
CA GLU A 180 -17.44 -18.21 23.71
C GLU A 180 -16.00 -17.89 24.20
N LEU A 181 -15.79 -16.67 24.69
CA LEU A 181 -14.50 -16.22 25.21
C LEU A 181 -14.41 -16.34 26.73
N GLU A 182 -15.52 -16.51 27.46
CA GLU A 182 -15.54 -16.50 28.93
C GLU A 182 -14.54 -17.49 29.53
N GLU A 183 -14.54 -18.74 29.06
CA GLU A 183 -13.59 -19.77 29.53
C GLU A 183 -12.13 -19.44 29.19
N LYS A 184 -11.90 -18.75 28.06
CA LYS A 184 -10.56 -18.36 27.60
C LYS A 184 -10.02 -17.14 28.33
N LEU A 185 -10.91 -16.32 28.87
CA LEU A 185 -10.62 -15.12 29.62
C LEU A 185 -10.49 -15.41 31.12
N ASP A 186 -10.75 -16.64 31.56
CA ASP A 186 -10.54 -17.03 32.95
C ASP A 186 -9.08 -16.81 33.36
N GLY A 187 -8.87 -16.15 34.50
CA GLY A 187 -7.55 -15.75 34.96
C GLY A 187 -6.90 -14.57 34.21
N TYR A 188 -7.60 -13.94 33.27
CA TYR A 188 -7.17 -12.66 32.69
C TYR A 188 -7.79 -11.46 33.39
N LYS A 189 -7.02 -10.37 33.47
CA LYS A 189 -7.47 -9.09 34.01
C LYS A 189 -7.84 -8.14 32.87
N GLU A 190 -9.03 -7.56 32.90
CA GLU A 190 -9.41 -6.47 32.00
C GLU A 190 -8.53 -5.23 32.31
N ILE A 191 -7.82 -4.74 31.30
CA ILE A 191 -6.94 -3.57 31.40
C ILE A 191 -7.40 -2.40 30.53
N TYR A 192 -8.36 -2.64 29.64
CA TYR A 192 -8.96 -1.64 28.78
C TYR A 192 -10.38 -2.01 28.42
N LYS A 193 -11.22 -0.98 28.33
CA LYS A 193 -12.56 -1.03 27.80
C LYS A 193 -12.87 0.32 27.13
N SER A 194 -13.35 0.29 25.89
CA SER A 194 -13.76 1.49 25.15
C SER A 194 -15.05 2.12 25.68
#